data_AF-A0A972XYZ6-F1
#
_entry.id   AF-A0A972XYZ6-F1
#
_cell.length_a   1.000
_cell.length_b   1.000
_cell.length_c   1.000
_cell.angle_alpha   90.00
_cell.angle_beta   90.00
_cell.angle_gamma   90.00
#
_symmetry.space_group_name_H-M   'P 1'
#
loop_
_entity.id
_entity.type
_entity.pdbx_description
1 polymer ?
#
loop_
_entity_poly.entity_id
_entity_poly.type
_entity_poly.pdbx_seq_one_letter_code
_entity_poly.pdbx_strand_id
1 'polypeptide(L)'
;MILRVLFIIGLVFGLKEDKPTICLSASQLKLYPIAIENDEVISIDVSLRRTEEIYGTRKYGIIRSSGSTKMKPFWLLKSYLSVYDKQQCLKETTVLDSSYIASKTYIDSLRPLFNRSFQKAKKKMSIKNFLKPETLSFCDYQRTCNLVEVKYDSLTNSDYVNYNKKNYYISMIKDSTSHFSKRIYNQSENLDWLYVNSVRKMSNLEGSIVVLHLQRGHEIGMGWIASDPRIKPDYGTEQIIPKEYQPDFSYSSLDKSVYQEPMLHHGFGFDIFVVEERK
;
A
#
# COMPACT_ATOMS: atom_id res chain seq x y z
N MET A 1 -4.52 63.69 24.45
CA MET A 1 -3.32 62.94 24.03
C MET A 1 -3.32 61.54 24.67
N ILE A 2 -4.39 60.75 24.49
CA ILE A 2 -4.61 59.42 25.11
C ILE A 2 -5.27 58.50 24.07
N LEU A 3 -4.80 58.53 22.83
CA LEU A 3 -5.43 57.78 21.74
C LEU A 3 -4.42 57.34 20.68
N ARG A 4 -3.24 56.89 21.09
CA ARG A 4 -2.25 56.31 20.16
C ARG A 4 -1.47 55.10 20.69
N VAL A 5 -1.66 54.70 21.95
CA VAL A 5 -0.87 53.62 22.58
C VAL A 5 -1.61 52.27 22.62
N LEU A 6 -2.94 52.25 22.43
CA LEU A 6 -3.75 51.03 22.55
C LEU A 6 -3.84 50.17 21.27
N PHE A 7 -3.36 50.64 20.13
CA PHE A 7 -3.47 49.91 18.86
C PHE A 7 -2.29 48.97 18.57
N ILE A 8 -1.20 49.06 19.32
CA ILE A 8 0.02 48.26 19.08
C ILE A 8 0.05 46.98 19.94
N ILE A 9 -0.74 46.92 21.03
CA ILE A 9 -0.83 45.71 21.89
C ILE A 9 -1.79 44.65 21.30
N GLY A 10 -2.66 45.02 20.36
CA GLY A 10 -3.59 44.08 19.72
C GLY A 10 -3.04 43.28 18.53
N LEU A 11 -1.84 43.64 18.03
CA LEU A 11 -1.25 43.06 16.81
C LEU A 11 -0.06 42.13 17.07
N VAL A 12 0.21 41.87 18.34
CA VAL A 12 1.37 41.13 18.81
C VAL A 12 0.88 39.79 19.37
N PHE A 13 1.12 38.73 18.59
CA PHE A 13 1.02 37.30 18.95
C PHE A 13 -0.32 36.58 18.80
N GLY A 14 -1.13 36.98 17.82
CA GLY A 14 -2.07 36.07 17.14
C GLY A 14 -1.43 35.19 16.06
N LEU A 15 -0.09 35.14 15.98
CA LEU A 15 0.61 34.14 15.18
C LEU A 15 0.43 32.80 15.90
N LYS A 16 -0.72 32.16 15.69
CA LYS A 16 -0.75 30.70 15.73
C LYS A 16 0.31 30.29 14.71
N GLU A 17 1.46 29.86 15.21
CA GLU A 17 2.34 29.01 14.44
C GLU A 17 1.43 27.90 13.91
N ASP A 18 1.08 27.99 12.64
CA ASP A 18 0.65 26.83 11.88
C ASP A 18 1.87 25.92 11.91
N LYS A 19 1.94 25.11 12.97
CA LYS A 19 2.93 24.06 13.09
C LYS A 19 2.79 23.29 11.79
N PRO A 20 3.85 23.18 10.96
CA PRO A 20 3.77 22.42 9.74
C PRO A 20 3.31 21.02 10.13
N THR A 21 2.07 20.71 9.80
CA THR A 21 1.49 19.37 9.97
C THR A 21 2.13 18.53 8.89
N ILE A 22 3.33 18.03 9.17
CA ILE A 22 4.00 17.01 8.36
C ILE A 22 3.16 15.74 8.51
N CYS A 23 2.08 15.64 7.75
CA CYS A 23 0.97 14.72 8.00
C CYS A 23 1.39 13.26 7.86
N LEU A 24 1.90 12.56 8.88
CA LEU A 24 2.38 11.15 8.83
C LEU A 24 1.37 10.08 8.30
N SER A 25 0.22 10.49 7.75
CA SER A 25 -0.76 9.64 7.07
C SER A 25 -0.13 8.86 5.91
N ALA A 26 -0.35 7.55 5.89
CA ALA A 26 -0.13 6.69 4.72
C ALA A 26 -1.22 5.62 4.73
N SER A 27 -1.64 5.14 3.57
CA SER A 27 -2.64 4.07 3.48
C SER A 27 -2.21 3.05 2.44
N GLN A 28 -2.18 1.78 2.84
CA GLN A 28 -1.74 0.67 2.02
C GLN A 28 -2.79 -0.45 2.06
N LEU A 29 -3.06 -1.10 0.93
CA LEU A 29 -3.76 -2.38 0.88
C LEU A 29 -2.80 -3.44 0.38
N LYS A 30 -2.54 -4.44 1.22
CA LYS A 30 -1.71 -5.57 0.84
C LYS A 30 -2.56 -6.84 0.69
N LEU A 31 -2.53 -7.44 -0.49
CA LEU A 31 -3.18 -8.72 -0.79
C LEU A 31 -2.16 -9.84 -0.59
N TYR A 32 -2.53 -10.86 0.16
CA TYR A 32 -1.73 -12.08 0.29
C TYR A 32 -2.56 -13.24 -0.23
N PRO A 33 -2.55 -13.49 -1.56
CA PRO A 33 -3.22 -14.66 -2.13
C PRO A 33 -2.71 -15.93 -1.46
N ILE A 34 -3.64 -16.73 -0.96
CA ILE A 34 -3.33 -18.00 -0.29
C ILE A 34 -3.74 -19.21 -1.12
N ALA A 35 -4.69 -19.07 -2.05
CA ALA A 35 -5.12 -20.13 -2.95
C ALA A 35 -5.76 -19.59 -4.23
N ILE A 36 -5.73 -20.42 -5.29
CA ILE A 36 -6.61 -20.33 -6.46
C ILE A 36 -7.41 -21.63 -6.46
N GLU A 37 -8.73 -21.57 -6.33
CA GLU A 37 -9.63 -22.72 -6.31
C GLU A 37 -10.99 -22.34 -6.93
N ASN A 38 -11.60 -23.23 -7.72
CA ASN A 38 -12.92 -23.01 -8.35
C ASN A 38 -13.03 -21.69 -9.15
N ASP A 39 -11.99 -21.35 -9.91
CA ASP A 39 -11.88 -20.07 -10.65
C ASP A 39 -11.90 -18.81 -9.78
N GLU A 40 -11.60 -18.95 -8.48
CA GLU A 40 -11.54 -17.85 -7.53
C GLU A 40 -10.17 -17.72 -6.90
N VAL A 41 -9.78 -16.47 -6.61
CA VAL A 41 -8.58 -16.13 -5.86
C VAL A 41 -8.99 -15.88 -4.41
N ILE A 42 -8.49 -16.70 -3.50
CA ILE A 42 -8.68 -16.54 -2.06
C ILE A 42 -7.46 -15.82 -1.50
N SER A 43 -7.68 -14.69 -0.84
CA SER A 43 -6.61 -13.82 -0.33
C SER A 43 -6.86 -13.42 1.12
N ILE A 44 -5.76 -13.23 1.84
CA ILE A 44 -5.78 -12.51 3.10
C ILE A 44 -5.36 -11.08 2.80
N ASP A 45 -6.29 -10.16 2.93
CA ASP A 45 -6.02 -8.77 2.64
C ASP A 45 -5.71 -8.05 3.93
N VAL A 46 -4.75 -7.13 3.91
CA VAL A 46 -4.40 -6.30 5.06
C VAL A 46 -4.43 -4.85 4.66
N SER A 47 -5.38 -4.10 5.23
CA SER A 47 -5.36 -2.65 5.20
C SER A 47 -4.42 -2.13 6.27
N LEU A 48 -3.42 -1.35 5.87
CA LEU A 48 -2.51 -0.64 6.75
C LEU A 48 -2.79 0.85 6.67
N ARG A 49 -2.88 1.50 7.83
CA ARG A 49 -3.01 2.95 7.93
C ARG A 49 -1.98 3.48 8.90
N ARG A 50 -1.09 4.34 8.42
CA ARG A 50 -0.22 5.15 9.27
C ARG A 50 -0.96 6.41 9.68
N THR A 51 -0.77 6.80 10.92
CA THR A 51 -1.16 8.09 11.48
C THR A 51 -0.09 8.50 12.48
N GLU A 52 -0.20 9.70 13.02
CA GLU A 52 0.58 10.11 14.17
C GLU A 52 0.15 9.37 15.44
N GLU A 53 1.12 9.00 16.27
CA GLU A 53 0.90 8.31 17.54
C GLU A 53 -0.07 9.03 18.48
N ILE A 54 0.04 10.35 18.58
CA ILE A 54 -0.85 11.15 19.43
C ILE A 54 -2.32 10.95 19.05
N TYR A 55 -2.61 10.98 17.75
CA TYR A 55 -3.96 10.77 17.24
C TYR A 55 -4.39 9.32 17.38
N GLY A 56 -3.49 8.37 17.10
CA GLY A 56 -3.73 6.94 17.28
C GLY A 56 -4.08 6.58 18.72
N THR A 57 -3.21 6.88 19.68
CA THR A 57 -3.41 6.51 21.09
C THR A 57 -4.67 7.14 21.68
N ARG A 58 -4.99 8.41 21.33
CA ARG A 58 -6.22 9.06 21.77
C ARG A 58 -7.47 8.38 21.23
N LYS A 59 -7.48 8.02 19.94
CA LYS A 59 -8.64 7.38 19.30
C LYS A 59 -8.92 5.98 19.86
N TYR A 60 -7.87 5.26 20.26
CA TYR A 60 -7.96 3.88 20.71
C TYR A 60 -7.81 3.70 22.23
N GLY A 61 -7.88 4.79 23.00
CA GLY A 61 -7.86 4.73 24.48
C GLY A 61 -6.55 4.20 25.08
N ILE A 62 -5.43 4.30 24.36
CA ILE A 62 -4.13 3.79 24.81
C ILE A 62 -3.47 4.87 25.69
N ILE A 63 -3.18 4.54 26.94
CA ILE A 63 -2.54 5.45 27.91
C ILE A 63 -1.10 5.74 27.47
N ARG A 64 -0.75 7.02 27.36
CA ARG A 64 0.60 7.48 26.98
C ARG A 64 1.61 7.08 28.04
N SER A 65 2.78 6.58 27.62
CA SER A 65 3.92 6.36 28.51
C SER A 65 4.93 7.51 28.57
N SER A 66 4.84 8.56 27.74
CA SER A 66 5.68 9.77 27.93
C SER A 66 5.22 10.98 27.12
N GLY A 67 5.47 12.18 27.66
CA GLY A 67 5.16 13.50 27.07
C GLY A 67 6.03 13.89 25.87
N SER A 68 6.38 12.94 24.99
CA SER A 68 7.16 13.21 23.79
C SER A 68 6.37 14.08 22.79
N THR A 69 6.95 15.24 22.44
CA THR A 69 6.47 16.15 21.38
C THR A 69 6.90 15.71 19.97
N LYS A 70 7.71 14.66 19.83
CA LYS A 70 8.18 14.17 18.53
C LYS A 70 7.08 13.42 17.78
N MET A 71 6.93 13.72 16.49
CA MET A 71 6.02 13.03 15.57
C MET A 71 6.51 11.59 15.35
N LYS A 72 5.83 10.63 15.96
CA LYS A 72 6.15 9.20 15.82
C LYS A 72 5.03 8.48 15.05
N PRO A 73 5.36 7.47 14.23
CA PRO A 73 4.38 6.75 13.45
C PRO A 73 3.55 5.84 14.36
N PHE A 74 2.27 5.71 14.03
CA PHE A 74 1.35 4.75 14.59
C PHE A 74 0.62 4.05 13.47
N TRP A 75 0.66 2.73 13.49
CA TRP A 75 0.11 1.90 12.45
C TRP A 75 -1.14 1.20 12.96
N LEU A 76 -2.17 1.21 12.13
CA LEU A 76 -3.41 0.45 12.28
C LEU A 76 -3.46 -0.57 11.17
N LEU A 77 -3.60 -1.84 11.54
CA LEU A 77 -3.68 -2.94 10.60
C LEU A 77 -5.01 -3.66 10.81
N LYS A 78 -5.72 -3.90 9.71
CA LYS A 78 -6.96 -4.70 9.72
C LYS A 78 -6.89 -5.71 8.59
N SER A 79 -7.18 -6.96 8.94
CA SER A 79 -7.10 -8.08 8.01
C SER A 79 -8.47 -8.63 7.65
N TYR A 80 -8.58 -9.13 6.43
CA TYR A 80 -9.80 -9.63 5.81
C TYR A 80 -9.49 -10.96 5.11
N LEU A 81 -10.49 -11.83 5.06
CA LEU A 81 -10.54 -12.96 4.15
C LEU A 81 -11.36 -12.51 2.96
N SER A 82 -10.76 -12.47 1.78
CA SER A 82 -11.39 -11.97 0.58
C SER A 82 -11.38 -13.03 -0.52
N VAL A 83 -12.47 -13.09 -1.26
CA VAL A 83 -12.64 -13.96 -2.42
C VAL A 83 -12.84 -13.07 -3.64
N TYR A 84 -12.01 -13.27 -4.65
CA TYR A 84 -12.04 -12.53 -5.90
C TYR A 84 -12.27 -13.48 -7.08
N ASP A 85 -12.80 -12.97 -8.18
CA ASP A 85 -12.62 -13.64 -9.47
C ASP A 85 -11.19 -13.45 -10.03
N LYS A 86 -10.91 -14.08 -11.17
CA LYS A 86 -9.61 -13.96 -11.89
C LYS A 86 -9.34 -12.56 -12.44
N GLN A 87 -10.37 -11.70 -12.53
CA GLN A 87 -10.26 -10.31 -12.97
C GLN A 87 -10.10 -9.34 -11.79
N GLN A 88 -9.95 -9.86 -10.57
CA GLN A 88 -9.83 -9.06 -9.34
C GLN A 88 -11.12 -8.32 -8.93
N CYS A 89 -12.30 -8.75 -9.39
CA CYS A 89 -13.56 -8.28 -8.81
C CYS A 89 -13.78 -8.94 -7.45
N LEU A 90 -14.08 -8.13 -6.43
CA LEU A 90 -14.32 -8.64 -5.07
C LEU A 90 -15.71 -9.28 -5.00
N LYS A 91 -15.77 -10.57 -4.70
CA LYS A 91 -17.04 -11.31 -4.54
C LYS A 91 -17.50 -11.37 -3.08
N GLU A 92 -16.57 -11.65 -2.18
CA GLU A 92 -16.85 -11.76 -0.74
C GLU A 92 -15.68 -11.18 0.07
N THR A 93 -16.00 -10.55 1.21
CA THR A 93 -15.00 -10.17 2.21
C THR A 93 -15.53 -10.39 3.63
N THR A 94 -14.70 -10.96 4.49
CA THR A 94 -14.98 -11.13 5.92
C THR A 94 -13.83 -10.59 6.75
N VAL A 95 -14.13 -9.79 7.79
CA VAL A 95 -13.10 -9.32 8.73
C VAL A 95 -12.53 -10.50 9.53
N LEU A 96 -11.20 -10.60 9.61
CA LEU A 96 -10.52 -11.65 10.36
C LEU A 96 -9.97 -11.17 11.71
N ASP A 97 -9.22 -10.07 11.70
CA ASP A 97 -8.48 -9.59 12.87
C ASP A 97 -7.97 -8.16 12.68
N SER A 98 -7.52 -7.52 13.76
CA SER A 98 -6.86 -6.22 13.73
C SER A 98 -5.68 -6.14 14.68
N SER A 99 -4.76 -5.24 14.44
CA SER A 99 -3.62 -4.96 15.31
C SER A 99 -3.19 -3.50 15.15
N TYR A 100 -2.40 -3.02 16.09
CA TYR A 100 -1.80 -1.70 16.02
C TYR A 100 -0.39 -1.73 16.58
N ILE A 101 0.44 -0.78 16.18
CA ILE A 101 1.77 -0.62 16.73
C ILE A 101 2.20 0.85 16.70
N ALA A 102 2.76 1.31 17.82
CA ALA A 102 3.24 2.67 18.00
C ALA A 102 4.77 2.72 17.93
N SER A 103 5.31 3.81 17.39
CA SER A 103 6.76 4.10 17.37
C SER A 103 7.65 3.04 16.70
N LYS A 104 7.07 2.12 15.91
CA LYS A 104 7.77 1.02 15.26
C LYS A 104 7.32 0.85 13.81
N THR A 105 8.07 0.04 13.06
CA THR A 105 7.70 -0.43 11.73
C THR A 105 6.45 -1.30 11.77
N TYR A 106 5.61 -1.25 10.72
CA TYR A 106 4.37 -2.03 10.69
C TYR A 106 4.64 -3.54 10.61
N ILE A 107 5.83 -3.96 10.15
CA ILE A 107 6.16 -5.37 9.94
C ILE A 107 6.04 -6.22 11.23
N ASP A 108 6.39 -5.64 12.37
CA ASP A 108 6.33 -6.27 13.69
C ASP A 108 4.90 -6.63 14.10
N SER A 109 3.91 -5.85 13.63
CA SER A 109 2.48 -6.11 13.84
C SER A 109 1.88 -6.95 12.71
N LEU A 110 2.35 -6.73 11.48
CA LEU A 110 1.85 -7.37 10.27
C LEU A 110 2.10 -8.88 10.26
N ARG A 111 3.31 -9.34 10.61
CA ARG A 111 3.64 -10.78 10.62
C ARG A 111 2.78 -11.58 11.60
N PRO A 112 2.66 -11.20 12.90
CA PRO A 112 1.76 -11.89 13.81
C PRO A 112 0.30 -11.79 13.39
N LEU A 113 -0.14 -10.64 12.85
CA LEU A 113 -1.51 -10.47 12.36
C LEU A 113 -1.81 -11.44 11.22
N PHE A 114 -0.96 -11.47 10.19
CA PHE A 114 -1.11 -12.37 9.05
C PHE A 114 -1.16 -13.83 9.51
N ASN A 115 -0.25 -14.26 10.38
CA ASN A 115 -0.24 -15.64 10.87
C ASN A 115 -1.55 -16.03 11.58
N ARG A 116 -2.08 -15.17 12.46
CA ARG A 116 -3.38 -15.44 13.10
C ARG A 116 -4.52 -15.46 12.09
N SER A 117 -4.52 -14.52 11.14
CA SER A 117 -5.52 -14.43 10.08
C SER A 117 -5.47 -15.63 9.14
N PHE A 118 -4.28 -16.14 8.83
CA PHE A 118 -4.10 -17.36 8.05
C PHE A 118 -4.69 -18.57 8.74
N GLN A 119 -4.44 -18.73 10.05
CA GLN A 119 -5.07 -19.83 10.81
C GLN A 119 -6.59 -19.69 10.87
N LYS A 120 -7.14 -18.46 10.96
CA LYS A 120 -8.58 -18.22 10.90
C LYS A 120 -9.15 -18.55 9.51
N ALA A 121 -8.47 -18.17 8.43
CA ALA A 121 -8.87 -18.47 7.06
C ALA A 121 -8.92 -20.00 6.81
N LYS A 122 -7.87 -20.73 7.23
CA LYS A 122 -7.83 -22.20 7.15
C LYS A 122 -8.97 -22.91 7.89
N LYS A 123 -9.49 -22.29 8.96
CA LYS A 123 -10.64 -22.85 9.71
C LYS A 123 -11.98 -22.51 9.05
N LYS A 124 -12.07 -21.37 8.36
CA LYS A 124 -13.29 -20.89 7.70
C LYS A 124 -13.49 -21.52 6.33
N MET A 125 -12.41 -21.82 5.61
CA MET A 125 -12.44 -22.35 4.25
C MET A 125 -11.65 -23.66 4.18
N SER A 126 -12.20 -24.64 3.48
CA SER A 126 -11.56 -25.93 3.21
C SER A 126 -10.56 -25.85 2.06
N ILE A 127 -9.55 -24.99 2.19
CA ILE A 127 -8.50 -24.79 1.19
C ILE A 127 -7.65 -26.06 1.09
N LYS A 128 -7.57 -26.63 -0.11
CA LYS A 128 -6.80 -27.85 -0.42
C LYS A 128 -5.41 -27.50 -0.95
N ASN A 129 -5.32 -26.51 -1.84
CA ASN A 129 -4.13 -26.23 -2.64
C ASN A 129 -3.61 -24.80 -2.38
N PHE A 130 -2.80 -24.65 -1.33
CA PHE A 130 -2.16 -23.36 -1.04
C PHE A 130 -1.18 -22.94 -2.14
N LEU A 131 -1.18 -21.65 -2.44
CA LEU A 131 -0.18 -21.00 -3.27
C LEU A 131 1.20 -21.06 -2.60
N LYS A 132 2.22 -21.27 -3.43
CA LYS A 132 3.63 -21.27 -3.05
C LYS A 132 4.29 -20.02 -3.63
N PRO A 133 4.90 -19.17 -2.79
CA PRO A 133 5.79 -18.11 -3.23
C PRO A 133 6.89 -18.62 -4.17
N GLU A 134 7.09 -17.94 -5.30
CA GLU A 134 8.15 -18.23 -6.27
C GLU A 134 9.21 -17.12 -6.30
N THR A 135 8.78 -15.88 -6.57
CA THR A 135 9.69 -14.73 -6.74
C THR A 135 9.12 -13.47 -6.10
N LEU A 136 9.99 -12.60 -5.60
CA LEU A 136 9.66 -11.26 -5.12
C LEU A 136 10.75 -10.30 -5.62
N SER A 137 10.38 -9.28 -6.39
CA SER A 137 11.28 -8.19 -6.79
C SER A 137 10.76 -6.88 -6.22
N PHE A 138 11.67 -6.02 -5.75
CA PHE A 138 11.36 -4.62 -5.47
C PHE A 138 11.74 -3.78 -6.67
N CYS A 139 10.75 -3.17 -7.29
CA CYS A 139 10.94 -2.22 -8.37
C CYS A 139 11.41 -0.87 -7.79
N ASP A 140 12.20 -0.16 -8.59
CA ASP A 140 12.60 1.22 -8.32
C ASP A 140 11.36 2.14 -8.38
N TYR A 141 11.14 2.99 -7.37
CA TYR A 141 10.01 3.92 -7.32
C TYR A 141 10.04 5.03 -8.35
N GLN A 142 11.21 5.25 -8.93
CA GLN A 142 11.49 6.43 -9.72
C GLN A 142 11.56 6.03 -11.20
N ARG A 143 11.91 4.79 -11.52
CA ARG A 143 11.95 4.30 -12.90
C ARG A 143 10.81 3.33 -13.20
N THR A 144 10.49 3.18 -14.49
CA THR A 144 9.59 2.12 -14.96
C THR A 144 10.14 0.76 -14.54
N CYS A 145 9.31 -0.09 -13.93
CA CYS A 145 9.74 -1.43 -13.54
C CYS A 145 9.99 -2.29 -14.79
N ASN A 146 11.11 -3.03 -14.82
CA ASN A 146 11.48 -3.80 -16.01
C ASN A 146 10.70 -5.12 -16.15
N LEU A 147 10.05 -5.56 -15.07
CA LEU A 147 9.30 -6.81 -15.04
C LEU A 147 7.87 -6.64 -15.56
N VAL A 148 7.30 -5.45 -15.40
CA VAL A 148 5.88 -5.23 -15.63
C VAL A 148 5.60 -3.74 -15.82
N GLU A 149 4.65 -3.45 -16.71
CA GLU A 149 4.20 -2.08 -16.95
C GLU A 149 2.70 -1.97 -16.68
N VAL A 150 2.29 -0.90 -16.00
CA VAL A 150 0.88 -0.52 -15.88
C VAL A 150 0.64 0.59 -16.89
N LYS A 151 -0.38 0.41 -17.74
CA LYS A 151 -0.71 1.35 -18.82
C LYS A 151 -2.20 1.62 -18.83
N TYR A 152 -2.53 2.79 -19.37
CA TYR A 152 -3.90 3.20 -19.65
C TYR A 152 -4.15 3.13 -21.16
N ASP A 153 -5.22 2.47 -21.57
CA ASP A 153 -5.72 2.49 -22.94
C ASP A 153 -6.82 3.54 -23.08
N SER A 154 -6.53 4.64 -23.76
CA SER A 154 -7.47 5.74 -23.98
C SER A 154 -8.61 5.39 -24.93
N LEU A 155 -8.47 4.35 -25.76
CA LEU A 155 -9.54 3.92 -26.67
C LEU A 155 -10.62 3.12 -25.94
N THR A 156 -10.20 2.25 -25.02
CA THR A 156 -11.11 1.40 -24.23
C THR A 156 -11.40 1.94 -22.83
N ASN A 157 -10.81 3.09 -22.48
CA ASN A 157 -10.89 3.72 -21.17
C ASN A 157 -10.66 2.71 -20.02
N SER A 158 -9.57 1.95 -20.16
CA SER A 158 -9.27 0.81 -19.28
C SER A 158 -7.78 0.73 -18.96
N ASP A 159 -7.48 0.50 -17.69
CA ASP A 159 -6.13 0.19 -17.25
C ASP A 159 -5.80 -1.28 -17.54
N TYR A 160 -4.55 -1.55 -17.90
CA TYR A 160 -4.06 -2.89 -18.11
C TYR A 160 -2.61 -3.05 -17.63
N VAL A 161 -2.28 -4.27 -17.26
CA VAL A 161 -0.94 -4.71 -16.91
C VAL A 161 -0.34 -5.41 -18.12
N ASN A 162 0.80 -4.92 -18.60
CA ASN A 162 1.64 -5.65 -19.55
C ASN A 162 2.64 -6.51 -18.79
N TYR A 163 2.42 -7.84 -18.80
CA TYR A 163 3.28 -8.81 -18.15
C TYR A 163 3.56 -9.96 -19.13
N ASN A 164 4.82 -10.38 -19.27
CA ASN A 164 5.23 -11.43 -20.21
C ASN A 164 4.68 -11.24 -21.64
N LYS A 165 4.69 -10.00 -22.15
CA LYS A 165 4.16 -9.62 -23.48
C LYS A 165 2.66 -9.88 -23.67
N LYS A 166 1.90 -10.04 -22.60
CA LYS A 166 0.44 -10.13 -22.60
C LYS A 166 -0.16 -8.96 -21.85
N ASN A 167 -1.31 -8.51 -22.31
CA ASN A 167 -2.10 -7.46 -21.65
C ASN A 167 -3.17 -8.11 -20.79
N TYR A 168 -3.23 -7.71 -19.52
CA TYR A 168 -4.24 -8.13 -18.55
C TYR A 168 -5.01 -6.89 -18.10
N TYR A 169 -6.26 -6.75 -18.54
CA TYR A 169 -7.09 -5.61 -18.19
C TYR A 169 -7.55 -5.68 -16.73
N ILE A 170 -7.50 -4.54 -16.03
CA ILE A 170 -7.82 -4.42 -14.62
C ILE A 170 -9.21 -3.81 -14.46
N SER A 171 -10.11 -4.52 -13.76
CA SER A 171 -11.49 -4.05 -13.50
C SER A 171 -11.66 -3.39 -12.12
N MET A 172 -10.76 -3.67 -11.17
CA MET A 172 -10.93 -3.40 -9.73
C MET A 172 -11.24 -1.93 -9.37
N ILE A 173 -10.73 -0.96 -10.12
CA ILE A 173 -10.88 0.47 -9.77
C ILE A 173 -12.33 0.93 -9.91
N LYS A 174 -13.13 0.25 -10.75
CA LYS A 174 -14.52 0.63 -11.03
C LYS A 174 -15.53 0.01 -10.05
N ASP A 175 -15.07 -0.79 -9.09
CA ASP A 175 -15.94 -1.48 -8.13
C ASP A 175 -16.15 -0.67 -6.84
N SER A 176 -17.33 -0.07 -6.71
CA SER A 176 -17.75 0.70 -5.53
C SER A 176 -17.88 -0.12 -4.23
N THR A 177 -17.88 -1.46 -4.33
CA THR A 177 -18.02 -2.38 -3.20
C THR A 177 -16.69 -2.63 -2.48
N SER A 178 -15.56 -2.44 -3.18
CA SER A 178 -14.24 -2.47 -2.56
C SER A 178 -14.13 -1.38 -1.49
N HIS A 179 -13.85 -1.79 -0.25
CA HIS A 179 -13.60 -0.85 0.85
C HIS A 179 -12.45 0.13 0.57
N PHE A 180 -11.61 -0.18 -0.43
CA PHE A 180 -10.45 0.60 -0.81
C PHE A 180 -10.71 1.54 -2.01
N SER A 181 -11.59 1.15 -2.94
CA SER A 181 -11.88 1.94 -4.16
C SER A 181 -12.36 3.34 -3.82
N LYS A 182 -13.21 3.51 -2.79
CA LYS A 182 -13.70 4.82 -2.33
C LYS A 182 -12.62 5.86 -2.01
N ARG A 183 -11.40 5.44 -1.68
CA ARG A 183 -10.26 6.36 -1.46
C ARG A 183 -9.44 6.59 -2.73
N ILE A 184 -9.38 5.61 -3.63
CA ILE A 184 -8.68 5.68 -4.92
C ILE A 184 -9.38 6.66 -5.86
N TYR A 185 -10.72 6.61 -5.92
CA TYR A 185 -11.54 7.44 -6.81
C TYR A 185 -11.31 8.95 -6.67
N ASN A 186 -10.85 9.41 -5.50
CA ASN A 186 -10.61 10.83 -5.27
C ASN A 186 -9.24 11.33 -5.78
N GLN A 187 -8.36 10.46 -6.29
CA GLN A 187 -6.98 10.82 -6.62
C GLN A 187 -6.60 10.71 -8.12
N SER A 188 -7.25 9.84 -8.91
CA SER A 188 -7.15 9.82 -10.39
C SER A 188 -8.19 8.86 -10.99
N GLU A 189 -8.52 9.03 -12.27
CA GLU A 189 -9.40 8.11 -13.03
C GLU A 189 -8.68 6.85 -13.55
N ASN A 190 -7.35 6.87 -13.67
CA ASN A 190 -6.51 5.80 -14.24
C ASN A 190 -5.36 5.39 -13.29
N LEU A 191 -4.57 4.37 -13.62
CA LEU A 191 -3.46 3.84 -12.80
C LEU A 191 -2.06 4.27 -13.24
N ASP A 192 -1.92 4.86 -14.42
CA ASP A 192 -0.61 5.19 -15.02
C ASP A 192 0.20 6.21 -14.21
N TRP A 193 -0.43 6.94 -13.30
CA TRP A 193 0.21 7.85 -12.35
C TRP A 193 0.88 7.14 -11.14
N LEU A 194 0.62 5.84 -10.93
CA LEU A 194 1.21 5.04 -9.85
C LEU A 194 2.44 4.29 -10.33
N TYR A 195 3.41 4.11 -9.44
CA TYR A 195 4.60 3.30 -9.70
C TYR A 195 4.40 1.88 -9.18
N VAL A 196 4.93 0.91 -9.92
CA VAL A 196 5.07 -0.46 -9.43
C VAL A 196 6.17 -0.45 -8.38
N ASN A 197 5.82 -0.82 -7.14
CA ASN A 197 6.72 -0.91 -5.99
C ASN A 197 7.34 -2.31 -5.90
N SER A 198 6.49 -3.33 -5.96
CA SER A 198 6.95 -4.72 -5.87
C SER A 198 6.15 -5.61 -6.78
N VAL A 199 6.81 -6.65 -7.29
CA VAL A 199 6.19 -7.70 -8.10
C VAL A 199 6.49 -9.02 -7.43
N ARG A 200 5.44 -9.77 -7.13
CA ARG A 200 5.57 -11.10 -6.53
C ARG A 200 4.77 -12.13 -7.31
N LYS A 201 5.36 -13.30 -7.47
CA LYS A 201 4.74 -14.43 -8.15
C LYS A 201 4.54 -15.57 -7.18
N MET A 202 3.38 -16.19 -7.25
CA MET A 202 3.01 -17.35 -6.46
C MET A 202 2.29 -18.35 -7.35
N SER A 203 2.43 -19.65 -7.11
CA SER A 203 1.77 -20.68 -7.92
C SER A 203 1.27 -21.86 -7.09
N ASN A 204 0.26 -22.55 -7.62
CA ASN A 204 -0.19 -23.86 -7.13
C ASN A 204 -0.43 -24.79 -8.33
N LEU A 205 -1.20 -25.86 -8.12
CA LEU A 205 -1.52 -26.78 -9.20
C LEU A 205 -2.47 -26.17 -10.24
N GLU A 206 -3.35 -25.25 -9.82
CA GLU A 206 -4.39 -24.63 -10.65
C GLU A 206 -3.86 -23.49 -11.53
N GLY A 207 -2.79 -22.80 -11.09
CA GLY A 207 -2.23 -21.70 -11.87
C GLY A 207 -1.18 -20.89 -11.12
N SER A 208 -0.85 -19.74 -11.69
CA SER A 208 0.03 -18.74 -11.07
C SER A 208 -0.71 -17.42 -10.91
N ILE A 209 -0.35 -16.68 -9.87
CA ILE A 209 -0.80 -15.31 -9.64
C ILE A 209 0.43 -14.41 -9.53
N VAL A 210 0.36 -13.29 -10.22
CA VAL A 210 1.36 -12.23 -10.14
C VAL A 210 0.70 -11.03 -9.50
N VAL A 211 1.21 -10.62 -8.35
CA VAL A 211 0.70 -9.50 -7.57
C VAL A 211 1.68 -8.34 -7.69
N LEU A 212 1.16 -7.18 -8.05
CA LEU A 212 1.89 -5.94 -8.19
C LEU A 212 1.42 -5.00 -7.09
N HIS A 213 2.34 -4.50 -6.29
CA HIS A 213 2.04 -3.40 -5.38
C HIS A 213 2.21 -2.08 -6.12
N LEU A 214 1.14 -1.31 -6.26
CA LEU A 214 1.18 0.03 -6.85
C LEU A 214 1.20 1.08 -5.74
N GLN A 215 2.07 2.07 -5.86
CA GLN A 215 2.06 3.21 -4.94
C GLN A 215 2.58 4.50 -5.59
N ARG A 216 2.21 5.64 -5.01
CA ARG A 216 2.88 6.92 -5.28
C ARG A 216 3.21 7.62 -3.97
N GLY A 217 4.43 8.11 -3.89
CA GLY A 217 4.92 8.95 -2.80
C GLY A 217 4.56 10.41 -3.00
N HIS A 218 4.36 11.12 -1.90
CA HIS A 218 4.13 12.56 -1.96
C HIS A 218 5.33 13.31 -2.51
N GLU A 219 6.57 12.91 -2.19
CA GLU A 219 7.76 13.60 -2.70
C GLU A 219 7.90 13.51 -4.23
N ILE A 220 7.53 12.37 -4.83
CA ILE A 220 7.45 12.22 -6.29
C ILE A 220 6.24 12.99 -6.84
N GLY A 221 5.11 12.98 -6.11
CA GLY A 221 3.92 13.76 -6.46
C GLY A 221 4.15 15.27 -6.50
N MET A 222 5.04 15.77 -5.65
CA MET A 222 5.37 17.19 -5.51
C MET A 222 6.57 17.63 -6.38
N GLY A 223 7.17 16.73 -7.16
CA GLY A 223 8.36 17.03 -7.99
C GLY A 223 9.64 17.26 -7.17
N TRP A 224 9.63 16.93 -5.87
CA TRP A 224 10.80 17.10 -5.00
C TRP A 224 11.89 16.06 -5.29
N ILE A 225 11.48 14.94 -5.88
CA ILE A 225 12.35 13.89 -6.35
C ILE A 225 11.94 13.59 -7.79
N ALA A 226 12.91 13.61 -8.71
CA ALA A 226 12.68 13.21 -10.09
C ALA A 226 12.56 11.68 -10.18
N SER A 227 11.62 11.22 -10.99
CA SER A 227 11.47 9.81 -11.36
C SER A 227 12.66 9.35 -12.22
N ASP A 228 13.03 10.15 -13.21
CA ASP A 228 14.26 9.90 -13.99
C ASP A 228 15.47 10.56 -13.31
N PRO A 229 16.54 9.82 -12.96
CA PRO A 229 17.76 10.40 -12.41
C PRO A 229 18.52 11.30 -13.40
N ARG A 230 18.11 11.33 -14.68
CA ARG A 230 18.59 12.29 -15.69
C ARG A 230 17.83 13.61 -15.64
N ILE A 231 16.67 13.65 -14.98
CA ILE A 231 15.84 14.85 -14.81
C ILE A 231 16.18 15.43 -13.43
N LYS A 232 16.41 16.74 -13.37
CA LYS A 232 16.61 17.42 -12.09
C LYS A 232 15.25 17.61 -11.40
N PRO A 233 15.15 17.36 -10.09
CA PRO A 233 13.92 17.68 -9.34
C PRO A 233 13.65 19.19 -9.38
N ASP A 234 12.37 19.55 -9.34
CA ASP A 234 11.93 20.95 -9.35
C ASP A 234 12.33 21.68 -8.04
N TYR A 235 12.39 20.93 -6.93
CA TYR A 235 12.78 21.43 -5.61
C TYR A 235 13.47 20.32 -4.78
N GLY A 236 14.81 20.31 -4.66
CA GLY A 236 15.47 19.41 -3.71
C GLY A 236 16.86 18.92 -4.09
N THR A 237 17.43 18.09 -3.20
CA THR A 237 18.70 17.37 -3.37
C THR A 237 18.53 16.19 -4.32
N GLU A 238 19.54 15.91 -5.15
CA GLU A 238 19.65 14.65 -5.91
C GLU A 238 19.64 13.45 -4.94
N GLN A 239 18.48 12.86 -4.69
CA GLN A 239 18.41 11.60 -3.94
C GLN A 239 18.86 10.46 -4.85
N ILE A 240 19.79 9.65 -4.34
CA ILE A 240 20.27 8.46 -5.03
C ILE A 240 19.15 7.43 -5.03
N ILE A 241 18.72 7.11 -6.24
CA ILE A 241 17.65 6.17 -6.54
C ILE A 241 18.10 4.74 -6.26
N PRO A 242 17.43 3.99 -5.38
CA PRO A 242 17.72 2.57 -5.21
C PRO A 242 17.33 1.80 -6.48
N LYS A 243 18.29 1.08 -7.07
CA LYS A 243 18.01 0.21 -8.22
C LYS A 243 17.07 -0.92 -7.83
N GLU A 244 16.30 -1.43 -8.78
CA GLU A 244 15.56 -2.70 -8.64
C GLU A 244 16.48 -3.80 -8.09
N TYR A 245 15.98 -4.57 -7.12
CA TYR A 245 16.75 -5.62 -6.46
C TYR A 245 15.88 -6.76 -5.94
N GLN A 246 16.51 -7.92 -5.78
CA GLN A 246 15.92 -9.06 -5.08
C GLN A 246 16.16 -8.91 -3.58
N PRO A 247 15.14 -9.18 -2.73
CA PRO A 247 15.32 -9.17 -1.29
C PRO A 247 16.42 -10.14 -0.84
N ASP A 248 17.11 -9.79 0.24
CA ASP A 248 18.14 -10.61 0.87
C ASP A 248 17.58 -11.73 1.77
N PHE A 249 16.25 -11.91 1.79
CA PHE A 249 15.57 -12.96 2.52
C PHE A 249 14.88 -13.96 1.59
N SER A 250 14.68 -15.17 2.08
CA SER A 250 14.04 -16.25 1.33
C SER A 250 12.53 -16.03 1.20
N TYR A 251 12.03 -15.93 -0.03
CA TYR A 251 10.61 -15.84 -0.36
C TYR A 251 10.05 -17.23 -0.71
N SER A 252 10.04 -18.16 0.26
CA SER A 252 9.80 -19.59 0.01
C SER A 252 8.47 -20.15 0.53
N SER A 253 7.74 -19.39 1.34
CA SER A 253 6.55 -19.88 2.06
C SER A 253 5.62 -18.73 2.42
N LEU A 254 4.33 -19.02 2.63
CA LEU A 254 3.30 -18.00 2.87
C LEU A 254 3.60 -17.12 4.09
N ASP A 255 4.19 -17.67 5.15
CA ASP A 255 4.63 -16.89 6.32
C ASP A 255 5.78 -15.92 5.97
N LYS A 256 6.69 -16.34 5.08
CA LYS A 256 7.77 -15.49 4.54
C LYS A 256 7.29 -14.57 3.41
N SER A 257 6.03 -14.68 3.00
CA SER A 257 5.43 -13.76 2.04
C SER A 257 5.05 -12.41 2.65
N VAL A 258 5.21 -12.27 3.97
CA VAL A 258 4.95 -11.04 4.72
C VAL A 258 6.24 -10.23 4.86
N TYR A 259 6.31 -9.16 4.08
CA TYR A 259 7.44 -8.23 4.03
C TYR A 259 6.97 -6.78 4.14
N GLN A 260 7.92 -5.90 4.40
CA GLN A 260 7.72 -4.46 4.34
C GLN A 260 8.36 -3.95 3.05
N GLU A 261 7.57 -3.35 2.16
CA GLU A 261 8.14 -2.57 1.07
C GLU A 261 8.85 -1.33 1.62
N PRO A 262 9.83 -0.80 0.89
CA PRO A 262 10.16 0.61 1.06
C PRO A 262 8.88 1.45 0.86
N MET A 263 8.69 2.42 1.74
CA MET A 263 7.50 3.26 1.72
C MET A 263 7.90 4.69 1.44
N LEU A 264 7.32 5.27 0.40
CA LEU A 264 7.44 6.69 0.16
C LEU A 264 6.61 7.45 1.20
N HIS A 265 7.08 8.62 1.64
CA HIS A 265 6.36 9.37 2.65
C HIS A 265 5.01 9.83 2.10
N HIS A 266 4.01 9.82 2.98
CA HIS A 266 2.63 10.20 2.67
C HIS A 266 1.97 9.39 1.54
N GLY A 267 2.48 8.18 1.29
CA GLY A 267 2.06 7.37 0.16
C GLY A 267 0.69 6.72 0.33
N PHE A 268 0.00 6.65 -0.78
CA PHE A 268 -1.12 5.75 -1.00
C PHE A 268 -0.64 4.59 -1.89
N GLY A 269 -1.02 3.37 -1.55
CA GLY A 269 -0.72 2.20 -2.37
C GLY A 269 -1.65 1.03 -2.12
N PHE A 270 -1.68 0.13 -3.07
CA PHE A 270 -2.54 -1.05 -3.06
C PHE A 270 -2.01 -2.08 -4.03
N ASP A 271 -2.34 -3.35 -3.79
CA ASP A 271 -2.02 -4.39 -4.74
C ASP A 271 -3.09 -4.57 -5.83
N ILE A 272 -2.60 -4.84 -7.04
CA ILE A 272 -3.35 -5.48 -8.11
C ILE A 272 -2.79 -6.86 -8.39
N PHE A 273 -3.56 -7.75 -9.00
CA PHE A 273 -3.06 -9.05 -9.44
C PHE A 273 -3.54 -9.43 -10.83
N VAL A 274 -2.77 -10.30 -11.45
CA VAL A 274 -3.13 -10.99 -12.69
C VAL A 274 -2.98 -12.49 -12.49
N VAL A 275 -3.89 -13.27 -13.07
CA VAL A 275 -3.88 -14.73 -12.99
C VAL A 275 -3.38 -15.30 -14.32
N GLU A 276 -2.36 -16.15 -14.25
CA GLU A 276 -1.89 -16.97 -15.36
C GLU A 276 -2.42 -18.40 -15.19
N GLU A 277 -3.29 -18.81 -16.10
CA GLU A 277 -3.77 -20.19 -16.13
C GLU A 277 -2.63 -21.13 -16.54
N ARG A 278 -2.58 -22.29 -15.88
CA ARG A 278 -1.68 -23.36 -16.32
C ARG A 278 -2.24 -23.92 -17.63
N LYS A 279 -1.42 -23.87 -18.69
CA LYS A 279 -1.70 -24.57 -19.94
C LYS A 279 -1.61 -26.07 -19.77
#